data_AF-A0A2E9CT53-F1
#
_entry.id   AF-A0A2E9CT53-F1
#
_cell.length_a   1.000
_cell.length_b   1.000
_cell.length_c   1.000
_cell.angle_alpha   90.00
_cell.angle_beta   90.00
_cell.angle_gamma   90.00
#
_symmetry.space_group_name_H-M   'P 1'
#
loop_
_entity.id
_entity.type
_entity.pdbx_description
1 polymer ?
#
loop_
_entity_poly.entity_id
_entity_poly.type
_entity_poly.pdbx_seq_one_letter_code
_entity_poly.pdbx_strand_id
1 'polypeptide(L)'
;MVFESRTLQWFANRVDTIEIRCNAHRDMRTTVARHLLDRERRGETVQFENDEARRLCISTDMLWELSIRHTDGNHVYVASSSFENCVALLQQVDGIGLTSGVAA
;
A
#
# COMPACT_ATOMS: atom_id res chain seq x y z
N MET A 1 5.53 6.37 15.12
CA MET A 1 4.35 6.89 14.40
C MET A 1 3.25 7.09 15.42
N VAL A 2 2.85 8.34 15.68
CA VAL A 2 1.68 8.64 16.51
C VAL A 2 0.52 8.85 15.55
N PHE A 3 -0.51 8.01 15.63
CA PHE A 3 -1.72 8.26 14.86
C PHE A 3 -2.54 9.33 15.59
N GLU A 4 -2.86 10.40 14.88
CA GLU A 4 -3.80 11.39 15.41
C GLU A 4 -5.16 10.74 15.69
N SER A 5 -5.81 11.12 16.79
CA SER A 5 -7.11 10.54 17.20
C SER A 5 -8.16 10.64 16.08
N ARG A 6 -8.14 11.73 15.30
CA ARG A 6 -9.03 11.92 14.13
C ARG A 6 -8.77 10.90 13.03
N THR A 7 -7.52 10.57 12.77
CA THR A 7 -7.11 9.54 11.81
C THR A 7 -7.61 8.17 12.23
N LEU A 8 -7.42 7.79 13.50
CA LEU A 8 -7.92 6.51 14.02
C LEU A 8 -9.45 6.43 13.98
N GLN A 9 -10.14 7.52 14.29
CA GLN A 9 -11.60 7.58 14.20
C GLN A 9 -12.10 7.46 12.75
N TRP A 10 -11.38 8.05 11.80
CA TRP A 10 -11.69 7.90 10.38
C TRP A 10 -11.57 6.43 9.96
N PHE A 11 -10.47 5.78 10.31
CA PHE A 11 -10.25 4.34 10.03
C PHE A 11 -11.34 3.49 10.68
N ALA A 12 -11.60 3.68 11.98
CA ALA A 12 -12.59 2.91 12.71
C ALA A 12 -14.02 2.97 12.12
N ASN A 13 -14.35 4.06 11.41
CA ASN A 13 -15.68 4.24 10.83
C ASN A 13 -15.79 3.73 9.38
N ARG A 14 -14.68 3.47 8.69
CA ARG A 14 -14.64 3.27 7.23
C ARG A 14 -13.82 2.07 6.78
N VAL A 15 -13.00 1.51 7.64
CA VAL A 15 -12.00 0.50 7.30
C VAL A 15 -12.17 -0.71 8.20
N ASP A 16 -12.37 -1.86 7.58
CA ASP A 16 -12.40 -3.16 8.25
C ASP A 16 -10.99 -3.68 8.51
N THR A 17 -10.05 -3.44 7.59
CA THR A 17 -8.71 -4.03 7.67
C THR A 17 -7.68 -3.16 6.96
N ILE A 18 -6.51 -3.03 7.58
CA ILE A 18 -5.30 -2.46 6.99
C ILE A 18 -4.24 -3.55 7.02
N GLU A 19 -3.60 -3.82 5.88
CA GLU A 19 -2.49 -4.76 5.77
C GLU A 19 -1.25 -4.03 5.26
N ILE A 20 -0.11 -4.24 5.94
CA ILE A 20 1.19 -3.69 5.57
C ILE A 20 2.13 -4.86 5.35
N ARG A 21 2.76 -4.94 4.18
CA ARG A 21 3.69 -6.03 3.84
C ARG A 21 4.97 -5.44 3.25
N CYS A 22 6.09 -6.02 3.66
CA CYS A 22 7.41 -5.68 3.14
C CYS A 22 8.02 -6.95 2.56
N ASN A 23 8.31 -6.94 1.27
CA ASN A 23 8.92 -8.04 0.54
C ASN A 23 8.20 -9.39 0.67
N ALA A 24 6.86 -9.41 0.63
CA ALA A 24 6.06 -10.64 0.75
C ALA A 24 6.43 -11.71 -0.30
N HIS A 25 6.95 -11.27 -1.46
CA HIS A 25 7.48 -12.16 -2.50
C HIS A 25 8.62 -13.07 -2.00
N ARG A 26 9.40 -12.64 -1.00
CA ARG A 26 10.53 -13.41 -0.46
C ARG A 26 10.06 -14.62 0.35
N ASP A 27 8.97 -14.48 1.09
CA ASP A 27 8.34 -15.60 1.82
C ASP A 27 7.85 -16.67 0.84
N MET A 28 7.41 -16.24 -0.34
CA MET A 28 6.99 -17.10 -1.44
C MET A 28 8.16 -17.59 -2.31
N ARG A 29 9.39 -17.23 -1.97
CA ARG A 29 10.62 -17.55 -2.73
C ARG A 29 10.51 -17.19 -4.21
N THR A 30 9.92 -16.04 -4.50
CA THR A 30 9.71 -15.53 -5.84
C THR A 30 10.31 -14.14 -6.00
N THR A 31 10.27 -13.60 -7.23
CA THR A 31 10.72 -12.23 -7.51
C THR A 31 9.56 -11.26 -7.46
N VAL A 32 9.83 -9.96 -7.27
CA VAL A 32 8.78 -8.91 -7.35
C VAL A 32 7.94 -9.04 -8.62
N ALA A 33 8.56 -9.24 -9.78
CA ALA A 33 7.82 -9.35 -11.05
C ALA A 33 6.82 -10.52 -11.06
N ARG A 34 7.21 -11.70 -10.57
CA ARG A 34 6.33 -12.87 -10.51
C ARG A 34 5.23 -12.71 -9.47
N HIS A 35 5.56 -12.11 -8.33
CA HIS A 35 4.60 -11.78 -7.27
C HIS A 35 3.50 -10.86 -7.80
N LEU A 36 3.88 -9.74 -8.44
CA LEU A 36 2.90 -8.80 -9.00
C LEU A 36 2.00 -9.45 -10.07
N LEU A 37 2.58 -10.28 -10.94
CA LEU A 37 1.81 -11.02 -11.95
C LEU A 37 0.81 -12.00 -11.32
N ASP A 38 1.20 -12.68 -10.25
CA ASP A 38 0.31 -13.58 -9.51
C ASP A 38 -0.85 -12.82 -8.86
N ARG A 39 -0.59 -11.64 -8.28
CA ARG A 39 -1.63 -10.75 -7.74
C ARG A 39 -2.61 -10.28 -8.80
N GLU A 40 -2.12 -9.83 -9.95
CA GLU A 40 -2.97 -9.43 -11.09
C GLU A 40 -3.90 -10.58 -11.52
N ARG A 41 -3.40 -11.82 -11.55
CA ARG A 41 -4.21 -13.01 -11.89
C ARG A 41 -5.30 -13.32 -10.87
N ARG A 42 -5.12 -12.92 -9.61
CA ARG A 42 -6.12 -13.07 -8.54
C ARG A 42 -7.14 -11.93 -8.53
N GLY A 43 -7.00 -10.94 -9.42
CA GLY A 43 -7.83 -9.74 -9.43
C GLY A 43 -7.43 -8.71 -8.38
N GLU A 44 -6.26 -8.87 -7.75
CA GLU A 44 -5.71 -7.93 -6.77
C GLU A 44 -4.80 -6.92 -7.47
N THR A 45 -5.40 -6.04 -8.27
CA THR A 45 -4.63 -5.05 -9.04
C THR A 45 -3.98 -4.04 -8.10
N VAL A 46 -2.65 -4.09 -8.02
CA VAL A 46 -1.85 -3.19 -7.20
C VAL A 46 -1.55 -1.91 -7.96
N GLN A 47 -1.87 -0.77 -7.35
CA GLN A 47 -1.59 0.55 -7.90
C GLN A 47 -0.18 1.01 -7.53
N PHE A 48 0.51 1.57 -8.51
CA PHE A 48 1.77 2.27 -8.35
C PHE A 48 1.56 3.74 -8.71
N GLU A 49 2.45 4.62 -8.28
CA GLU A 49 2.45 6.03 -8.68
C GLU A 49 2.51 6.17 -10.21
N ASN A 50 3.38 5.36 -10.84
CA ASN A 50 3.59 5.29 -12.28
C ASN A 50 4.37 4.01 -12.66
N ASP A 51 4.55 3.80 -13.97
CA ASP A 51 5.28 2.65 -14.50
C ASP A 51 6.77 2.61 -14.11
N GLU A 52 7.38 3.77 -13.81
CA GLU A 52 8.77 3.84 -13.39
C GLU A 52 8.94 3.33 -11.95
N ALA A 53 8.05 3.71 -11.04
CA ALA A 53 8.01 3.19 -9.68
C ALA A 53 7.84 1.67 -9.66
N ARG A 54 6.96 1.13 -10.52
CA ARG A 54 6.80 -0.32 -10.70
C ARG A 54 8.10 -0.98 -11.18
N ARG A 55 8.74 -0.39 -12.21
CA ARG A 55 10.03 -0.89 -12.74
C ARG A 55 11.13 -0.86 -11.69
N LEU A 56 11.18 0.18 -10.85
CA LEU A 56 12.15 0.31 -9.77
C LEU A 56 11.99 -0.81 -8.73
N CYS A 57 10.76 -1.14 -8.33
CA CYS A 57 10.51 -2.24 -7.39
C CYS A 57 11.01 -3.58 -7.96
N ILE A 58 10.78 -3.80 -9.26
CA ILE A 58 11.22 -5.02 -9.96
C ILE A 58 12.75 -5.10 -10.05
N SER A 59 13.41 -3.99 -10.41
CA SER A 59 14.87 -3.98 -10.60
C SER A 59 15.65 -4.05 -9.30
N THR A 60 15.11 -3.49 -8.22
CA THR A 60 15.75 -3.47 -6.89
C THR A 60 15.35 -4.66 -6.00
N ASP A 61 14.37 -5.46 -6.43
CA ASP A 61 13.77 -6.55 -5.65
C ASP A 61 13.32 -6.08 -4.24
N MET A 62 12.76 -4.87 -4.21
CA MET A 62 12.28 -4.18 -3.01
C MET A 62 10.82 -3.75 -3.24
N LEU A 63 9.91 -4.28 -2.43
CA LEU A 63 8.49 -4.03 -2.56
C LEU A 63 7.86 -3.80 -1.18
N TRP A 64 7.26 -2.62 -1.01
CA TRP A 64 6.29 -2.36 0.04
C TRP A 64 4.89 -2.43 -0.56
N GLU A 65 3.97 -3.03 0.20
CA GLU A 65 2.57 -3.17 -0.17
C GLU A 65 1.72 -2.69 1.01
N LEU A 66 0.75 -1.85 0.71
CA LEU A 66 -0.22 -1.34 1.67
C LEU A 66 -1.61 -1.56 1.08
N SER A 67 -2.50 -2.16 1.87
CA SER A 67 -3.88 -2.35 1.43
C SER A 67 -4.89 -2.03 2.51
N ILE A 68 -6.04 -1.54 2.06
CA ILE A 68 -7.17 -1.15 2.88
C ILE A 68 -8.41 -1.83 2.35
N ARG A 69 -9.11 -2.55 3.22
CA ARG A 69 -10.47 -3.01 2.97
C ARG A 69 -11.45 -2.10 3.69
N HIS A 70 -12.32 -1.46 2.93
CA HIS A 70 -13.38 -0.59 3.43
C HIS A 70 -14.61 -1.38 3.85
N THR A 71 -15.40 -0.78 4.74
CA THR A 71 -16.67 -1.33 5.23
C THR A 71 -17.73 -1.47 4.15
N ASP A 72 -17.61 -0.72 3.04
CA ASP A 72 -18.48 -0.83 1.86
C ASP A 72 -18.06 -1.97 0.90
N GLY A 73 -17.01 -2.71 1.25
CA GLY A 73 -16.47 -3.81 0.46
C GLY A 73 -15.41 -3.39 -0.58
N ASN A 74 -15.12 -2.10 -0.74
CA ASN A 74 -14.04 -1.65 -1.60
C ASN A 74 -12.68 -2.07 -1.03
N HIS A 75 -11.74 -2.45 -1.91
CA HIS A 75 -10.38 -2.81 -1.52
C HIS A 75 -9.37 -2.05 -2.36
N VAL A 76 -8.53 -1.28 -1.69
CA VAL A 76 -7.43 -0.53 -2.29
C VAL A 76 -6.13 -1.25 -2.02
N TYR A 77 -5.33 -1.47 -3.06
CA TYR A 77 -3.98 -2.03 -2.97
C TYR A 77 -3.00 -1.05 -3.61
N VAL A 78 -2.00 -0.62 -2.85
CA VAL A 78 -0.93 0.24 -3.37
C VAL A 78 0.43 -0.39 -3.09
N ALA A 79 1.40 -0.08 -3.93
CA ALA A 79 2.78 -0.48 -3.73
C ALA A 79 3.80 0.55 -4.21
N SER A 80 4.99 0.48 -3.61
CA SER A 80 6.14 1.31 -3.94
C SER A 80 7.42 0.66 -3.42
N SER A 81 8.58 1.25 -3.75
CA SER A 81 9.88 0.79 -3.27
C SER A 81 10.18 1.25 -1.83
N SER A 82 9.38 2.16 -1.27
CA SER A 82 9.46 2.63 0.12
C SER A 82 8.08 2.63 0.79
N PHE A 83 8.09 2.56 2.12
CA PHE A 83 6.89 2.62 2.93
C PHE A 83 6.22 4.00 2.86
N GLU A 84 7.02 5.07 2.91
CA GLU A 84 6.56 6.46 2.86
C GLU A 84 5.80 6.75 1.56
N ASN A 85 6.30 6.26 0.42
CA ASN A 85 5.64 6.43 -0.87
C ASN A 85 4.33 5.64 -0.94
N CYS A 86 4.26 4.45 -0.33
CA CYS A 86 3.00 3.70 -0.23
C CYS A 86 1.96 4.48 0.57
N VAL A 87 2.36 5.08 1.69
CA VAL A 87 1.47 5.88 2.53
C VAL A 87 0.98 7.12 1.78
N ALA A 88 1.86 7.84 1.10
CA ALA A 88 1.48 9.00 0.30
C ALA A 88 0.52 8.64 -0.85
N LEU A 89 0.79 7.53 -1.55
CA LEU A 89 -0.07 7.05 -2.63
C LEU A 89 -1.44 6.62 -2.11
N LEU A 90 -1.49 5.90 -0.99
CA LEU A 90 -2.75 5.51 -0.37
C LEU A 90 -3.58 6.74 0.05
N GLN A 91 -2.95 7.76 0.65
CA GLN A 91 -3.62 9.01 1.00
C GLN A 91 -4.25 9.69 -0.22
N GLN A 92 -3.54 9.69 -1.35
CA GLN A 92 -4.03 10.25 -2.60
C GLN A 92 -5.20 9.45 -3.18
N VAL A 93 -5.09 8.12 -3.21
CA VAL A 93 -6.10 7.23 -3.81
C VAL A 93 -7.37 7.17 -2.97
N ASP A 94 -7.22 7.11 -1.64
CA ASP A 94 -8.32 6.93 -0.70
C ASP A 94 -8.86 8.27 -0.16
N GLY A 95 -8.27 9.39 -0.60
CA GLY A 95 -8.62 10.74 -0.12
C GLY A 95 -8.40 10.93 1.37
N ILE A 96 -7.57 10.09 2.01
CA ILE A 96 -7.26 10.22 3.43
C ILE A 96 -6.30 11.40 3.59
N GLY A 97 -6.80 12.50 4.15
CA GLY A 97 -5.98 13.57 4.68
C GLY A 97 -5.26 13.14 5.96
N LEU A 98 -4.29 12.22 5.87
CA LEU A 98 -3.33 11.97 6.92
C LEU A 98 -2.39 13.19 6.93
N THR A 99 -2.78 14.25 7.65
CA THR A 99 -1.88 15.37 7.88
C THR A 99 -0.63 14.81 8.55
N SER A 100 0.50 14.80 7.83
CA SER A 100 1.77 14.42 8.44
C SER A 100 2.12 15.49 9.46
N GLY A 101 1.84 15.22 10.73
CA GLY A 101 2.53 15.87 11.83
C GLY A 101 3.99 15.45 11.82
N VAL A 102 4.77 15.93 10.84
CA VAL A 102 6.23 16.01 10.97
C VAL A 102 6.47 17.19 11.88
N ALA A 103 6.35 16.96 13.19
CA ALA A 103 6.92 17.86 14.18
C ALA A 103 8.45 17.74 14.05
N ALA A 104 9.06 18.73 13.40
CA ALA A 104 10.44 19.10 13.63
C ALA A 104 10.56 19.85 14.97
#